data_AF-A0A1I7XZ72-F1
#
_entry.id   AF-A0A1I7XZ72-F1
#
_cell.length_a   1.000
_cell.length_b   1.000
_cell.length_c   1.000
_cell.angle_alpha   90.00
_cell.angle_beta   90.00
_cell.angle_gamma   90.00
#
_symmetry.space_group_name_H-M   'P 1'
#
loop_
_entity.id
_entity.type
_entity.pdbx_description
1 polymer ?
#
loop_
_entity_poly.entity_id
_entity_poly.type
_entity_poly.pdbx_seq_one_letter_code
_entity_poly.pdbx_strand_id
1 'polypeptide(L)'
;MIFIRYDIQLTEDDIKAMRKAYLDLEGKDMTDDQFEKQIGKYSQSAMEKIIKLQERYDRMTANLDEATQEALETMQDIGSNTEEEPSAKDVCDWILNSSSKIRKLTAKEQAQIVKDLPNLGKIMTQTNYLKVQSCPEVDLLILDILNKFGE
;
A
#
# COMPACT_ATOMS: atom_id res chain seq x y z
N MET A 1 -23.92 -4.09 -5.39
CA MET A 1 -22.82 -5.08 -5.35
C MET A 1 -21.65 -4.49 -6.12
N ILE A 2 -20.71 -3.84 -5.43
CA ILE A 2 -19.52 -3.25 -6.07
C ILE A 2 -18.44 -4.32 -5.97
N PHE A 3 -18.16 -4.98 -7.09
CA PHE A 3 -17.09 -5.96 -7.20
C PHE A 3 -15.76 -5.27 -6.88
N ILE A 4 -15.07 -5.74 -5.84
CA ILE A 4 -13.66 -5.44 -5.64
C ILE A 4 -12.92 -6.22 -6.73
N ARG A 5 -12.63 -5.58 -7.87
CA ARG A 5 -11.75 -6.18 -8.86
C ARG A 5 -10.31 -5.76 -8.54
N TYR A 6 -9.54 -6.73 -8.07
CA TYR A 6 -8.09 -6.69 -8.23
C TYR A 6 -7.80 -7.07 -9.69
N ASP A 7 -7.85 -6.09 -10.60
CA ASP A 7 -7.73 -6.33 -12.05
C ASP A 7 -6.37 -6.95 -12.44
N ILE A 8 -5.39 -6.88 -11.53
CA ILE A 8 -4.05 -7.40 -11.68
C ILE A 8 -3.83 -8.40 -10.55
N GLN A 9 -3.96 -9.69 -10.85
CA GLN A 9 -3.59 -10.77 -9.94
C GLN A 9 -2.13 -11.18 -10.19
N LEU A 10 -1.31 -11.07 -9.15
CA LEU A 10 0.03 -11.65 -9.14
C LEU A 10 -0.09 -13.15 -8.91
N THR A 11 0.60 -13.94 -9.74
CA THR A 11 0.74 -15.38 -9.50
C THR A 11 1.84 -15.64 -8.49
N GLU A 12 1.92 -16.85 -7.95
CA GLU A 12 3.06 -17.25 -7.11
C GLU A 12 4.40 -17.06 -7.81
N ASP A 13 4.45 -17.29 -9.12
CA ASP A 13 5.68 -17.13 -9.90
C ASP A 13 6.04 -15.66 -10.11
N ASP A 14 5.04 -14.78 -10.25
CA ASP A 14 5.27 -13.33 -10.26
C ASP A 14 5.83 -12.87 -8.91
N ILE A 15 5.27 -13.37 -7.79
CA ILE A 15 5.74 -13.05 -6.43
C ILE A 15 7.18 -13.55 -6.22
N LYS A 16 7.51 -14.77 -6.67
CA LYS A 16 8.88 -15.31 -6.59
C LYS A 16 9.87 -14.47 -7.41
N ALA A 17 9.48 -14.03 -8.61
CA ALA A 17 10.30 -13.16 -9.44
C ALA A 17 10.58 -11.80 -8.78
N MET A 18 9.56 -11.20 -8.17
CA MET A 18 9.69 -9.96 -7.40
C MET A 18 10.62 -10.12 -6.20
N ARG A 19 10.44 -11.19 -5.42
CA ARG A 19 11.30 -11.48 -4.26
C ARG A 19 12.76 -11.66 -4.68
N LYS A 20 12.99 -12.38 -5.78
CA LYS A 20 14.36 -12.59 -6.30
C LYS A 20 14.98 -11.29 -6.79
N ALA A 21 14.21 -10.45 -7.48
CA ALA A 21 14.66 -9.12 -7.89
C ALA A 21 15.06 -8.25 -6.70
N TYR A 22 14.27 -8.27 -5.64
CA TYR A 22 14.54 -7.52 -4.41
C TYR A 22 15.84 -7.98 -3.72
N LEU A 23 16.00 -9.30 -3.54
CA LEU A 23 17.19 -9.90 -2.91
C LEU A 23 18.47 -9.63 -3.72
N ASP A 24 18.41 -9.74 -5.05
CA ASP A 24 19.58 -9.51 -5.91
C ASP A 24 19.99 -8.03 -5.99
N LEU A 25 19.15 -7.11 -5.50
CA LEU A 25 19.43 -5.69 -5.36
C LEU A 25 19.80 -5.29 -3.92
N GLU A 26 19.96 -6.27 -3.00
CA GLU A 26 20.32 -6.06 -1.59
C GLU A 26 19.41 -5.06 -0.85
N GLY A 27 18.13 -4.95 -1.24
CA GLY A 27 17.15 -4.10 -0.57
C GLY A 27 17.49 -2.60 -0.47
N LYS A 28 18.44 -2.10 -1.28
CA LYS A 28 18.90 -0.69 -1.21
C LYS A 28 17.92 0.25 -1.91
N ASP A 29 17.85 1.49 -1.42
CA ASP A 29 17.16 2.65 -2.02
C ASP A 29 17.21 2.61 -3.56
N MET A 30 16.19 2.04 -4.17
CA MET A 30 16.11 1.83 -5.61
C MET A 30 14.91 2.56 -6.15
N THR A 31 15.07 3.12 -7.35
CA THR A 31 13.95 3.70 -8.05
C THR A 31 13.06 2.59 -8.60
N ASP A 32 11.78 2.88 -8.72
CA ASP A 32 10.77 2.09 -9.44
C ASP A 32 11.31 1.50 -10.76
N ASP A 33 11.91 2.32 -11.62
CA ASP A 33 12.55 1.91 -12.88
C ASP A 33 13.64 0.82 -12.71
N GLN A 34 14.41 0.87 -11.62
CA GLN A 34 15.48 -0.10 -11.36
C GLN A 34 14.89 -1.43 -10.91
N PHE A 35 13.86 -1.37 -10.07
CA PHE A 35 13.16 -2.56 -9.59
C PHE A 35 12.43 -3.28 -10.74
N GLU A 36 11.70 -2.54 -11.57
CA GLU A 36 11.01 -3.08 -12.76
C GLU A 36 11.97 -3.82 -13.69
N LYS A 37 13.11 -3.19 -14.04
CA LYS A 37 14.13 -3.81 -14.91
C LYS A 37 14.70 -5.09 -14.30
N GLN A 38 14.87 -5.11 -12.99
CA GLN A 38 15.38 -6.28 -12.30
C GLN A 38 14.34 -7.41 -12.29
N ILE A 39 13.07 -7.11 -12.06
CA ILE A 39 11.98 -8.09 -12.16
C ILE A 39 11.91 -8.67 -13.56
N GLY A 40 12.07 -7.84 -14.60
CA GLY A 40 12.08 -8.27 -16.00
C GLY A 40 13.13 -9.33 -16.32
N LYS A 41 14.23 -9.41 -15.54
CA LYS A 41 15.24 -10.49 -15.68
C LYS A 41 14.72 -11.86 -15.24
N TYR A 42 13.71 -11.90 -14.37
CA TYR A 42 13.12 -13.13 -13.81
C TYR A 42 11.73 -13.43 -14.38
N SER A 43 10.92 -12.41 -14.68
CA SER A 43 9.59 -12.56 -15.26
C SER A 43 9.13 -11.29 -15.97
N GLN A 44 8.96 -11.39 -17.30
CA GLN A 44 8.34 -10.35 -18.12
C GLN A 44 6.89 -10.06 -17.66
N SER A 45 6.13 -11.10 -17.30
CA SER A 45 4.76 -10.99 -16.79
C SER A 45 4.70 -10.16 -15.50
N ALA A 46 5.60 -10.43 -14.55
CA ALA A 46 5.64 -9.71 -13.28
C ALA A 46 5.99 -8.24 -13.49
N MET A 47 6.97 -7.95 -14.37
CA MET A 47 7.35 -6.58 -14.74
C MET A 47 6.16 -5.81 -15.33
N GLU A 48 5.46 -6.37 -16.32
CA GLU A 48 4.29 -5.73 -16.94
C GLU A 48 3.15 -5.50 -15.94
N LYS A 49 2.97 -6.39 -14.97
CA LYS A 49 1.96 -6.24 -13.91
C LYS A 49 2.33 -5.15 -12.93
N ILE A 50 3.60 -5.01 -12.55
CA ILE A 50 4.05 -3.90 -11.68
C ILE A 50 3.90 -2.56 -12.38
N ILE A 51 4.34 -2.44 -13.64
CA ILE A 51 4.16 -1.20 -14.42
C ILE A 51 2.69 -0.77 -14.43
N LYS A 52 1.78 -1.70 -14.69
CA LYS A 52 0.34 -1.41 -14.66
C LYS A 52 -0.19 -1.01 -13.27
N LEU A 53 0.40 -1.55 -12.19
CA LEU A 53 0.06 -1.17 -10.82
C LEU A 53 0.54 0.25 -10.51
N GLN A 54 1.77 0.60 -10.88
CA GLN A 54 2.34 1.94 -10.71
C GLN A 54 1.54 2.97 -11.52
N GLU A 55 1.32 2.74 -12.81
CA GLU A 55 0.51 3.64 -13.63
C GLU A 55 -0.91 3.83 -13.07
N ARG A 56 -1.49 2.79 -12.47
CA ARG A 56 -2.80 2.89 -11.83
C ARG A 56 -2.73 3.74 -10.58
N TYR A 57 -1.70 3.54 -9.76
CA TYR A 57 -1.45 4.36 -8.58
C TYR A 57 -1.28 5.82 -8.97
N ASP A 58 -0.42 6.12 -9.94
CA ASP A 58 -0.19 7.47 -10.44
C ASP A 58 -1.48 8.12 -10.94
N ARG A 59 -2.32 7.39 -11.68
CA ARG A 59 -3.62 7.91 -12.11
C ARG A 59 -4.56 8.21 -10.94
N MET A 60 -4.48 7.43 -9.87
CA MET A 60 -5.32 7.59 -8.68
C MET A 60 -4.81 8.73 -7.78
N THR A 61 -3.51 9.06 -7.83
CA THR A 61 -2.89 10.10 -7.00
C THR A 61 -2.59 11.41 -7.74
N ALA A 62 -2.65 11.44 -9.07
CA ALA A 62 -2.27 12.60 -9.91
C ALA A 62 -3.04 13.90 -9.60
N ASN A 63 -4.27 13.80 -9.08
CA ASN A 63 -5.11 14.96 -8.76
C ASN A 63 -5.14 15.29 -7.26
N LEU A 64 -4.35 14.58 -6.46
CA LEU A 64 -4.23 14.83 -5.03
C LEU A 64 -3.25 15.98 -4.80
N ASP A 65 -3.50 16.79 -3.78
CA ASP A 65 -2.54 17.80 -3.35
C ASP A 65 -1.29 17.17 -2.74
N GLU A 66 -0.21 17.94 -2.69
CA GLU A 66 1.11 17.52 -2.22
C GLU A 66 1.07 16.93 -0.80
N ALA A 67 0.30 17.51 0.11
CA ALA A 67 0.16 17.01 1.48
C ALA A 67 -0.51 15.63 1.52
N THR A 68 -1.52 15.42 0.68
CA THR A 68 -2.19 14.13 0.52
C THR A 68 -1.25 13.10 -0.13
N GLN A 69 -0.46 13.50 -1.14
CA GLN A 69 0.52 12.62 -1.77
C GLN A 69 1.60 12.17 -0.76
N GLU A 70 2.18 13.09 0.01
CA GLU A 70 3.18 12.76 1.05
C GLU A 70 2.63 11.81 2.12
N ALA A 71 1.35 11.98 2.50
CA ALA A 71 0.68 11.10 3.44
C ALA A 71 0.49 9.68 2.88
N LEU A 72 0.28 9.54 1.57
CA LEU A 72 0.07 8.27 0.88
C LEU A 72 1.38 7.54 0.54
N GLU A 73 2.45 8.27 0.22
CA GLU A 73 3.79 7.68 0.01
C GLU A 73 4.24 6.85 1.22
N THR A 74 3.92 7.29 2.43
CA THR A 74 4.24 6.54 3.67
C THR A 74 3.48 5.21 3.79
N MET A 75 2.36 5.06 3.08
CA MET A 75 1.64 3.78 3.01
C MET A 75 2.36 2.77 2.11
N GLN A 76 3.14 3.23 1.14
CA GLN A 76 3.83 2.36 0.20
C GLN A 76 5.09 1.70 0.81
N ASP A 77 5.59 2.26 1.91
CA ASP A 77 6.93 2.00 2.45
C ASP A 77 7.06 0.81 3.41
N ILE A 78 6.09 -0.12 3.48
CA ILE A 78 6.22 -1.32 4.35
C ILE A 78 7.31 -2.27 3.84
N GLY A 79 7.43 -2.38 2.52
CA GLY A 79 8.18 -3.45 1.87
C GLY A 79 9.48 -3.01 1.20
N SER A 80 9.76 -1.72 1.14
CA SER A 80 10.96 -1.18 0.48
C SER A 80 12.24 -1.47 1.27
N ASN A 81 12.16 -1.59 2.60
CA ASN A 81 13.32 -1.68 3.50
C ASN A 81 13.44 -2.97 4.33
N THR A 82 12.68 -4.03 4.04
CA THR A 82 12.71 -5.27 4.84
C THR A 82 13.18 -6.47 4.02
N GLU A 83 14.42 -6.92 4.28
CA GLU A 83 14.96 -8.20 3.79
C GLU A 83 14.25 -9.42 4.44
N GLU A 84 13.47 -9.19 5.50
CA GLU A 84 12.78 -10.19 6.32
C GLU A 84 11.26 -9.94 6.36
N GLU A 85 10.48 -11.01 6.63
CA GLU A 85 9.03 -10.91 6.86
C GLU A 85 8.77 -9.90 8.01
N PRO A 86 7.90 -8.88 7.80
CA PRO A 86 7.71 -7.84 8.79
C PRO A 86 7.15 -8.43 10.09
N SER A 87 7.72 -8.02 11.23
CA SER A 87 7.20 -8.42 12.52
C SER A 87 5.82 -7.79 12.77
N ALA A 88 5.04 -8.36 13.69
CA ALA A 88 3.79 -7.75 14.12
C ALA A 88 3.97 -6.30 14.62
N LYS A 89 5.14 -5.99 15.18
CA LYS A 89 5.49 -4.63 15.61
C LYS A 89 5.70 -3.70 14.42
N ASP A 90 6.36 -4.16 13.36
CA ASP A 90 6.59 -3.34 12.16
C ASP A 90 5.26 -3.00 11.46
N VAL A 91 4.37 -3.99 11.37
CA VAL A 91 3.00 -3.78 10.86
C VAL A 91 2.23 -2.80 11.74
N CYS A 92 2.32 -2.92 13.07
CA CYS A 92 1.69 -1.98 13.99
C CYS A 92 2.20 -0.55 13.78
N ASP A 93 3.52 -0.36 13.83
CA ASP A 93 4.14 0.97 13.73
C ASP A 93 3.81 1.61 12.36
N TRP A 94 3.74 0.82 11.29
CA TRP A 94 3.31 1.27 9.99
C TRP A 94 1.85 1.76 9.96
N ILE A 95 0.91 0.99 10.51
CA ILE A 95 -0.51 1.39 10.58
C ILE A 95 -0.68 2.66 11.42
N LEU A 96 0.03 2.76 12.55
CA LEU A 96 -0.01 3.95 13.39
C LEU A 96 0.54 5.19 12.66
N ASN A 97 1.65 5.05 11.95
CA ASN A 97 2.27 6.15 11.22
C ASN A 97 1.38 6.63 10.06
N SER A 98 0.91 5.69 9.23
CA SER A 98 0.02 5.98 8.10
C SER A 98 -1.30 6.61 8.54
N SER A 99 -1.92 6.09 9.62
CA SER A 99 -3.12 6.69 10.20
C SER A 99 -2.87 8.09 10.73
N SER A 100 -1.76 8.29 11.45
CA SER A 100 -1.39 9.58 12.02
C SER A 100 -1.18 10.65 10.95
N LYS A 101 -0.56 10.32 9.81
CA LYS A 101 -0.39 11.24 8.69
C LYS A 101 -1.74 11.64 8.06
N ILE A 102 -2.60 10.67 7.74
CA ILE A 102 -3.92 10.97 7.18
C ILE A 102 -4.79 11.77 8.16
N ARG A 103 -4.74 11.44 9.46
CA ARG A 103 -5.49 12.18 10.49
C ARG A 103 -5.12 13.67 10.55
N LYS A 104 -3.88 14.03 10.22
CA LYS A 104 -3.41 15.43 10.22
C LYS A 104 -3.86 16.23 8.99
N LEU A 105 -4.32 15.55 7.94
CA LEU A 105 -4.91 16.21 6.77
C LEU A 105 -6.20 16.93 7.14
N THR A 106 -6.51 17.99 6.41
CA THR A 106 -7.77 18.72 6.51
C THR A 106 -8.96 17.85 6.12
N ALA A 107 -10.16 18.26 6.54
CA ALA A 107 -11.39 17.56 6.16
C ALA A 107 -11.59 17.51 4.63
N LYS A 108 -11.12 18.53 3.90
CA LYS A 108 -11.20 18.57 2.43
C LYS A 108 -10.27 17.54 1.80
N GLU A 109 -9.03 17.46 2.27
CA GLU A 109 -8.03 16.49 1.81
C GLU A 109 -8.47 15.04 2.12
N GLN A 110 -8.95 14.78 3.34
CA GLN A 110 -9.51 13.48 3.70
C GLN A 110 -10.72 13.10 2.83
N ALA A 111 -11.59 14.06 2.50
CA ALA A 111 -12.72 13.82 1.60
C ALA A 111 -12.26 13.50 0.17
N GLN A 112 -11.16 14.11 -0.29
CA GLN A 112 -10.56 13.80 -1.57
C GLN A 112 -10.02 12.35 -1.60
N ILE A 113 -9.33 11.91 -0.54
CA ILE A 113 -8.90 10.51 -0.40
C ILE A 113 -10.10 9.55 -0.48
N VAL A 114 -11.18 9.84 0.25
CA VAL A 114 -12.38 8.99 0.25
C VAL A 114 -12.98 8.84 -1.14
N LYS A 115 -12.94 9.91 -1.94
CA LYS A 115 -13.47 9.94 -3.30
C LYS A 115 -12.56 9.22 -4.30
N ASP A 116 -11.26 9.49 -4.27
CA ASP A 116 -10.33 9.09 -5.31
C ASP A 116 -9.68 7.73 -5.04
N LEU A 117 -9.59 7.32 -3.76
CA LEU A 117 -9.04 6.05 -3.31
C LEU A 117 -10.14 5.20 -2.65
N PRO A 118 -11.08 4.59 -3.41
CA PRO A 118 -12.31 4.02 -2.85
C PRO A 118 -12.09 2.90 -1.81
N ASN A 119 -10.99 2.14 -1.89
CA ASN A 119 -10.68 1.12 -0.87
C ASN A 119 -10.21 1.76 0.44
N LEU A 120 -9.25 2.69 0.35
CA LEU A 120 -8.78 3.44 1.52
C LEU A 120 -9.90 4.31 2.10
N GLY A 121 -10.74 4.92 1.25
CA GLY A 121 -11.93 5.64 1.64
C GLY A 121 -12.92 4.81 2.44
N LYS A 122 -13.17 3.56 2.03
CA LYS A 122 -13.98 2.62 2.81
C LYS A 122 -13.35 2.31 4.16
N ILE A 123 -12.04 2.03 4.20
CA ILE A 123 -11.32 1.78 5.45
C ILE A 123 -11.44 2.99 6.38
N MET A 124 -11.15 4.20 5.88
CA MET A 124 -11.25 5.45 6.65
C MET A 124 -12.65 5.73 7.20
N THR A 125 -13.70 5.43 6.43
CA THR A 125 -15.07 5.79 6.77
C THR A 125 -15.84 4.72 7.54
N GLN A 126 -15.44 3.45 7.43
CA GLN A 126 -16.19 2.31 7.98
C GLN A 126 -15.49 1.57 9.11
N THR A 127 -14.28 2.01 9.47
CA THR A 127 -13.46 1.44 10.55
C THR A 127 -12.95 2.53 11.48
N ASN A 128 -12.22 2.15 12.54
CA ASN A 128 -11.53 3.08 13.43
C ASN A 128 -10.15 3.54 12.91
N TYR A 129 -9.85 3.37 11.62
CA TYR A 129 -8.55 3.67 11.03
C TYR A 129 -7.99 5.05 11.45
N LEU A 130 -8.77 6.14 11.35
CA LEU A 130 -8.30 7.48 11.73
C LEU A 130 -8.14 7.72 13.24
N LYS A 131 -8.70 6.83 14.07
CA LYS A 131 -8.73 6.97 15.53
C LYS A 131 -7.67 6.15 16.24
N VAL A 132 -7.02 5.21 15.54
CA VAL A 132 -5.99 4.33 16.11
C VAL A 132 -4.78 5.14 16.60
N GLN A 133 -4.27 4.78 17.78
CA GLN A 133 -3.13 5.44 18.44
C GLN A 133 -2.18 4.46 19.14
N SER A 134 -2.52 3.18 19.23
CA SER A 134 -1.70 2.15 19.88
C SER A 134 -1.82 0.78 19.21
N CYS A 135 -0.84 -0.12 19.43
CA CYS A 135 -0.89 -1.47 18.84
C CYS A 135 -2.12 -2.29 19.22
N PRO A 136 -2.61 -2.29 20.48
CA PRO A 136 -3.87 -2.98 20.79
C PRO A 136 -5.06 -2.49 19.96
N GLU A 137 -5.11 -1.20 19.63
CA GLU A 137 -6.16 -0.66 18.76
C GLU A 137 -5.92 -1.02 17.28
N VAL A 138 -4.65 -1.15 16.86
CA VAL A 138 -4.30 -1.67 15.53
C VAL A 138 -4.78 -3.11 15.37
N ASP A 139 -4.58 -3.96 16.36
CA ASP A 139 -5.04 -5.36 16.31
C ASP A 139 -6.57 -5.42 16.13
N LEU A 140 -7.31 -4.59 16.88
CA LEU A 140 -8.76 -4.47 16.74
C LEU A 140 -9.17 -3.92 15.36
N LEU A 141 -8.40 -2.97 14.82
CA LEU A 141 -8.62 -2.44 13.48
C LEU A 141 -8.40 -3.50 12.40
N ILE A 142 -7.35 -4.32 12.51
CA ILE A 142 -7.08 -5.43 11.57
C ILE A 142 -8.26 -6.41 11.60
N LEU A 143 -8.73 -6.80 12.79
CA LEU A 143 -9.90 -7.67 12.93
C LEU A 143 -11.16 -7.04 12.32
N ASP A 144 -11.38 -5.74 12.51
CA ASP A 144 -12.52 -5.02 11.94
C ASP A 144 -12.46 -4.95 10.41
N ILE A 145 -11.27 -4.71 9.84
CA ILE A 145 -11.01 -4.75 8.40
C ILE A 145 -11.28 -6.14 7.83
N LEU A 146 -10.74 -7.20 8.46
CA LEU A 146 -10.95 -8.58 8.01
C LEU A 146 -12.43 -8.98 8.05
N ASN A 147 -13.14 -8.61 9.11
CA ASN A 147 -14.56 -8.90 9.25
C ASN A 147 -15.43 -8.16 8.21
N LYS A 148 -15.05 -6.93 7.82
CA LYS A 148 -15.83 -6.11 6.87
C LYS A 148 -15.47 -6.35 5.41
N PHE A 149 -14.23 -6.74 5.12
CA PHE A 149 -13.66 -6.71 3.77
C PHE A 149 -12.87 -7.97 3.39
N GLY A 150 -12.78 -8.98 4.26
CA GLY A 150 -11.99 -10.20 4.03
C GLY A 150 -12.64 -11.27 3.13
N GLU A 151 -13.75 -10.94 2.46
CA GLU A 151 -14.47 -11.82 1.50
C GLU A 151 -14.16 -11.48 0.04
#